data_AF-A0A3D4BFW9-F1
#
_entry.id   AF-A0A3D4BFW9-F1
#
_cell.length_a   1.000
_cell.length_b   1.000
_cell.length_c   1.000
_cell.angle_alpha   90.00
_cell.angle_beta   90.00
_cell.angle_gamma   90.00
#
_symmetry.space_group_name_H-M   'P 1'
#
loop_
_entity.id
_entity.type
_entity.pdbx_description
1 polymer ?
#
loop_
_entity_poly.entity_id
_entity_poly.type
_entity_poly.pdbx_seq_one_letter_code
_entity_poly.pdbx_strand_id
1 'polypeptide(L)'
;MYSNNRYFTFFIRNLLDTKFIENNIPQNGIEQKAFKDFETVLIGICHYLKIELPETISATNLLPEEVTQNHFEELLILITRHKIDEKVIKKQAKKMFGKYKKRSEDDSFFEDNYKFLENVNCWNSDWKFNPEDAAYFISEMIEQDFTFEYPDETYSHDLFPYIQKELAKLELELMSFDTQGDNYLFFVANKNEVSQIIELAQIIDVKIDRL
;
A
#
# COMPACT_ATOMS: atom_id res chain seq x y z
N MET A 1 -13.20 25.59 -27.47
CA MET A 1 -13.54 24.17 -27.20
C MET A 1 -14.04 24.07 -25.76
N TYR A 2 -15.36 24.09 -25.53
CA TYR A 2 -15.98 24.00 -24.18
C TYR A 2 -17.17 23.03 -24.19
N SER A 3 -17.10 21.94 -24.98
CA SER A 3 -18.21 21.00 -25.16
C SER A 3 -18.08 19.69 -24.37
N ASN A 4 -16.89 19.29 -23.91
CA ASN A 4 -16.69 17.95 -23.31
C ASN A 4 -17.18 17.83 -21.86
N ASN A 5 -17.14 18.89 -21.05
CA ASN A 5 -17.53 18.78 -19.63
C ASN A 5 -19.05 18.57 -19.47
N ARG A 6 -19.86 19.14 -20.37
CA ARG A 6 -21.32 19.03 -20.32
C ARG A 6 -21.80 17.59 -20.51
N TYR A 7 -21.24 16.85 -21.47
CA TYR A 7 -21.59 15.45 -21.70
C TYR A 7 -21.27 14.58 -20.50
N PHE A 8 -20.10 14.79 -19.87
CA PHE A 8 -19.70 14.05 -18.69
C PHE A 8 -20.62 14.36 -17.50
N THR A 9 -20.94 15.63 -17.24
CA THR A 9 -21.92 16.01 -16.21
C THR A 9 -23.29 15.38 -16.45
N PHE A 10 -23.79 15.36 -17.69
CA PHE A 10 -25.07 14.72 -18.01
C PHE A 10 -25.02 13.21 -17.86
N PHE A 11 -23.91 12.56 -18.24
CA PHE A 11 -23.73 11.13 -18.05
C PHE A 11 -23.78 10.75 -16.57
N ILE A 12 -23.07 11.49 -15.71
CA ILE A 12 -23.09 11.25 -14.26
C ILE A 12 -24.48 11.46 -13.67
N ARG A 13 -25.21 12.51 -14.08
CA ARG A 13 -26.60 12.71 -13.66
C ARG A 13 -27.51 11.56 -14.09
N ASN A 14 -27.44 11.15 -15.35
CA ASN A 14 -28.22 10.03 -15.86
C ASN A 14 -27.88 8.73 -15.13
N LEU A 15 -26.62 8.51 -14.75
CA LEU A 15 -26.19 7.35 -13.98
C LEU A 15 -26.82 7.34 -12.58
N LEU A 16 -26.83 8.49 -11.89
CA LEU A 16 -27.52 8.66 -10.60
C LEU A 16 -29.03 8.43 -10.70
N ASP A 17 -29.64 8.82 -11.81
CA ASP A 17 -31.08 8.66 -12.07
C ASP A 17 -31.46 7.23 -12.51
N THR A 18 -30.49 6.34 -12.73
CA THR A 18 -30.80 4.95 -13.09
C THR A 18 -31.30 4.16 -11.88
N LYS A 19 -32.52 3.63 -11.99
CA LYS A 19 -33.15 2.68 -11.04
C LYS A 19 -32.31 1.44 -10.70
N PHE A 20 -31.17 1.24 -11.37
CA PHE A 20 -30.30 0.08 -11.21
C PHE A 20 -29.50 0.14 -9.91
N ILE A 21 -29.11 1.34 -9.46
CA ILE A 21 -28.35 1.54 -8.21
C ILE A 21 -29.25 1.27 -6.99
N GLU A 22 -30.53 1.64 -7.04
CA GLU A 22 -31.45 1.51 -5.90
C GLU A 22 -31.86 0.07 -5.57
N ASN A 23 -31.82 -0.86 -6.53
CA ASN A 23 -32.50 -2.15 -6.41
C ASN A 23 -31.57 -3.38 -6.40
N ASN A 24 -30.26 -3.21 -6.57
CA ASN A 24 -29.33 -4.34 -6.73
C ASN A 24 -28.05 -4.20 -5.89
N ILE A 25 -28.17 -3.86 -4.61
CA ILE A 25 -27.04 -4.00 -3.69
C ILE A 25 -26.69 -5.50 -3.60
N PRO A 26 -25.47 -5.91 -3.99
CA PRO A 26 -25.11 -7.32 -3.99
C PRO A 26 -25.18 -7.93 -2.59
N GLN A 27 -25.58 -9.20 -2.48
CA GLN A 27 -25.65 -9.90 -1.19
C GLN A 27 -24.34 -10.65 -0.85
N ASN A 28 -23.43 -10.78 -1.81
CA ASN A 28 -22.16 -11.48 -1.65
C ASN A 28 -21.02 -10.52 -1.25
N GLY A 29 -20.13 -10.94 -0.35
CA GLY A 29 -19.16 -10.04 0.31
C GLY A 29 -18.16 -9.36 -0.63
N ILE A 30 -17.68 -10.03 -1.68
CA ILE A 30 -16.77 -9.44 -2.67
C ILE A 30 -17.48 -8.37 -3.51
N GLU A 31 -18.71 -8.66 -3.92
CA GLU A 31 -19.52 -7.77 -4.74
C GLU A 31 -19.97 -6.53 -3.94
N GLN A 32 -20.21 -6.67 -2.62
CA GLN A 32 -20.44 -5.54 -1.73
C GLN A 32 -19.23 -4.62 -1.63
N LYS A 33 -18.01 -5.18 -1.51
CA LYS A 33 -16.78 -4.39 -1.49
C LYS A 33 -16.60 -3.61 -2.80
N ALA A 34 -16.74 -4.29 -3.94
CA ALA A 34 -16.64 -3.66 -5.26
C ALA A 34 -17.72 -2.58 -5.48
N PHE A 35 -18.94 -2.81 -4.99
CA PHE A 35 -20.02 -1.82 -5.07
C PHE A 35 -19.71 -0.59 -4.22
N LYS A 36 -19.15 -0.77 -3.02
CA LYS A 36 -18.71 0.32 -2.13
C LYS A 36 -17.57 1.14 -2.75
N ASP A 37 -16.63 0.48 -3.43
CA ASP A 37 -15.53 1.16 -4.15
C ASP A 37 -16.09 2.02 -5.30
N PHE A 38 -17.05 1.47 -6.05
CA PHE A 38 -17.75 2.21 -7.11
C PHE A 38 -18.53 3.41 -6.57
N GLU A 39 -19.27 3.26 -5.47
CA GLU A 39 -19.97 4.36 -4.80
C GLU A 39 -18.99 5.47 -4.39
N THR A 40 -17.83 5.11 -3.85
CA THR A 40 -16.79 6.07 -3.43
C THR A 40 -16.29 6.91 -4.59
N VAL A 41 -16.01 6.28 -5.74
CA VAL A 41 -15.59 6.97 -6.97
C VAL A 41 -16.72 7.88 -7.49
N LEU A 42 -17.96 7.39 -7.52
CA LEU A 42 -19.12 8.13 -7.99
C LEU A 42 -19.37 9.39 -7.15
N ILE A 43 -19.27 9.25 -5.83
CA ILE A 43 -19.40 10.35 -4.88
C ILE A 43 -18.27 11.38 -5.09
N GLY A 44 -17.02 10.95 -5.24
CA GLY A 44 -15.89 11.83 -5.54
C GLY A 44 -16.07 12.64 -6.82
N ILE A 45 -16.61 12.01 -7.88
CA ILE A 45 -16.94 12.68 -9.14
C ILE A 45 -18.07 13.71 -8.93
N CYS A 46 -19.10 13.39 -8.16
CA CYS A 46 -20.20 14.30 -7.87
C CYS A 46 -19.72 15.56 -7.13
N HIS A 47 -18.81 15.41 -6.16
CA HIS A 47 -18.17 16.54 -5.48
C HIS A 47 -17.38 17.43 -6.44
N TYR A 48 -16.53 16.83 -7.29
CA TYR A 48 -15.75 17.59 -8.28
C TYR A 48 -16.65 18.39 -9.24
N LEU A 49 -17.75 17.78 -9.68
CA LEU A 49 -18.70 18.38 -10.62
C LEU A 49 -19.77 19.26 -9.95
N LYS A 50 -19.78 19.36 -8.61
CA LYS A 50 -20.82 20.05 -7.82
C LYS A 50 -22.24 19.56 -8.15
N ILE A 51 -22.40 18.25 -8.28
CA ILE A 51 -23.69 17.58 -8.48
C ILE A 51 -24.24 17.18 -7.10
N GLU A 52 -25.51 17.47 -6.85
CA GLU A 52 -26.21 17.03 -5.63
C GLU A 52 -26.38 15.50 -5.65
N LEU A 53 -26.06 14.86 -4.53
CA LEU A 53 -26.18 13.42 -4.37
C LEU A 53 -27.63 13.04 -4.01
N PRO A 54 -28.18 11.97 -4.61
CA PRO A 54 -29.45 11.39 -4.17
C PRO A 54 -29.37 10.88 -2.73
N GLU A 55 -30.49 10.97 -2.00
CA GLU A 55 -30.59 10.48 -0.60
C GLU A 55 -30.31 8.98 -0.46
N THR A 56 -30.47 8.22 -1.55
CA THR A 56 -30.20 6.77 -1.61
C THR A 56 -28.71 6.42 -1.62
N ILE A 57 -27.83 7.38 -1.95
CA ILE A 57 -26.38 7.23 -1.89
C ILE A 57 -25.91 7.86 -0.58
N SER A 58 -25.68 7.04 0.44
CA SER A 58 -25.30 7.53 1.76
C SER A 58 -23.88 8.11 1.73
N ALA A 59 -23.78 9.43 1.86
CA ALA A 59 -22.52 10.17 1.99
C ALA A 59 -21.70 9.83 3.26
N THR A 60 -22.15 8.85 4.07
CA THR A 60 -21.45 8.42 5.29
C THR A 60 -20.05 7.83 5.04
N ASN A 61 -19.74 7.39 3.81
CA ASN A 61 -18.43 6.79 3.48
C ASN A 61 -17.40 7.81 2.94
N LEU A 62 -17.73 9.10 2.92
CA LEU A 62 -16.81 10.16 2.47
C LEU A 62 -15.82 10.63 3.53
N LEU A 63 -15.97 10.19 4.78
CA LEU A 63 -14.88 10.35 5.71
C LEU A 63 -13.77 9.43 5.20
N PRO A 64 -12.54 9.94 4.97
CA PRO A 64 -11.39 9.08 4.76
C PRO A 64 -11.46 7.99 5.82
N GLU A 65 -11.29 6.73 5.43
CA GLU A 65 -11.30 5.64 6.39
C GLU A 65 -10.46 6.07 7.60
N GLU A 66 -11.10 6.19 8.78
CA GLU A 66 -10.40 6.74 9.93
C GLU A 66 -9.23 5.82 10.18
N VAL A 67 -8.02 6.34 10.06
CA VAL A 67 -6.82 5.52 10.24
C VAL A 67 -6.87 4.92 11.64
N THR A 68 -6.89 3.59 11.71
CA THR A 68 -6.94 2.85 12.97
C THR A 68 -5.64 2.12 13.22
N GLN A 69 -5.43 1.62 14.46
CA GLN A 69 -4.32 0.71 14.74
C GLN A 69 -4.34 -0.52 13.84
N ASN A 70 -5.53 -1.00 13.44
CA ASN A 70 -5.68 -2.21 12.64
C ASN A 70 -5.02 -2.08 11.27
N HIS A 71 -5.05 -0.91 10.63
CA HIS A 71 -4.36 -0.72 9.34
C HIS A 71 -2.84 -0.92 9.46
N PHE A 72 -2.25 -0.50 10.59
CA PHE A 72 -0.84 -0.76 10.87
C PHE A 72 -0.57 -2.24 11.15
N GLU A 73 -1.46 -2.93 11.87
CA GLU A 73 -1.35 -4.37 12.12
C GLU A 73 -1.39 -5.15 10.81
N GLU A 74 -2.36 -4.85 9.94
CA GLU A 74 -2.50 -5.48 8.63
C GLU A 74 -1.26 -5.25 7.76
N LEU A 75 -0.76 -4.02 7.68
CA LEU A 75 0.47 -3.75 6.92
C LEU A 75 1.65 -4.58 7.45
N LEU A 76 1.86 -4.58 8.77
CA LEU A 76 2.96 -5.33 9.39
C LEU A 76 2.84 -6.85 9.15
N ILE A 77 1.62 -7.39 9.17
CA ILE A 77 1.36 -8.80 8.87
C ILE A 77 1.77 -9.13 7.44
N LEU A 78 1.39 -8.29 6.47
CA LEU A 78 1.67 -8.52 5.05
C LEU A 78 3.16 -8.39 4.73
N ILE A 79 3.83 -7.34 5.20
CA ILE A 79 5.28 -7.14 4.93
C ILE A 79 6.16 -8.17 5.63
N THR A 80 5.66 -8.81 6.69
CA THR A 80 6.34 -9.94 7.36
C THR A 80 5.93 -11.30 6.81
N ARG A 81 5.05 -11.32 5.79
CA ARG A 81 4.47 -12.53 5.20
C ARG A 81 3.91 -13.48 6.26
N HIS A 82 3.24 -12.91 7.27
CA HIS A 82 2.60 -13.64 8.37
C HIS A 82 3.56 -14.44 9.26
N LYS A 83 4.87 -14.14 9.26
CA LYS A 83 5.88 -14.91 10.01
C LYS A 83 6.21 -14.37 11.41
N ILE A 84 5.77 -13.17 11.76
CA ILE A 84 6.07 -12.54 13.05
C ILE A 84 4.92 -12.74 14.04
N ASP A 85 5.27 -12.97 15.31
CA ASP A 85 4.31 -13.19 16.41
C ASP A 85 3.32 -12.02 16.56
N GLU A 86 2.05 -12.35 16.75
CA GLU A 86 0.94 -11.38 16.86
C GLU A 86 1.17 -10.34 17.97
N LYS A 87 1.82 -10.69 19.08
CA LYS A 87 2.12 -9.73 20.16
C LYS A 87 3.17 -8.72 19.72
N VAL A 88 4.13 -9.14 18.89
CA VAL A 88 5.14 -8.24 18.31
C VAL A 88 4.46 -7.28 17.34
N ILE A 89 3.59 -7.80 16.44
CA ILE A 89 2.78 -7.00 15.51
C ILE A 89 1.97 -5.95 16.27
N LYS A 90 1.14 -6.35 17.24
CA LYS A 90 0.30 -5.42 18.02
C LYS A 90 1.13 -4.37 18.76
N LYS A 91 2.29 -4.75 19.31
CA LYS A 91 3.18 -3.81 20.00
C LYS A 91 3.75 -2.78 19.04
N GLN A 92 4.16 -3.17 17.84
CA GLN A 92 4.71 -2.25 16.85
C GLN A 92 3.62 -1.38 16.21
N ALA A 93 2.48 -1.96 15.83
CA ALA A 93 1.33 -1.23 15.31
C ALA A 93 0.85 -0.15 16.29
N LYS A 94 0.74 -0.47 17.58
CA LYS A 94 0.39 0.51 18.62
C LYS A 94 1.38 1.68 18.70
N LYS A 95 2.68 1.43 18.53
CA LYS A 95 3.70 2.49 18.50
C LYS A 95 3.58 3.35 17.25
N MET A 96 3.42 2.72 16.08
CA MET A 96 3.24 3.43 14.81
C MET A 96 1.98 4.30 14.87
N PHE A 97 0.84 3.72 15.24
CA PHE A 97 -0.41 4.45 15.36
C PHE A 97 -0.34 5.59 16.39
N GLY A 98 0.32 5.35 17.53
CA GLY A 98 0.51 6.36 18.57
C GLY A 98 1.37 7.54 18.11
N LYS A 99 2.37 7.31 17.26
CA LYS A 99 3.10 8.39 16.59
C LYS A 99 2.16 9.09 15.57
N TYR A 100 1.27 8.34 14.90
CA TYR A 100 0.57 8.83 13.69
C TYR A 100 -0.41 9.91 14.12
N LYS A 101 -1.07 9.67 15.26
CA LYS A 101 -1.91 10.66 15.94
C LYS A 101 -1.18 11.90 16.45
N LYS A 102 0.14 11.84 16.61
CA LYS A 102 0.96 12.95 17.16
C LYS A 102 1.66 13.76 16.07
N ARG A 103 1.45 13.43 14.80
CA ARG A 103 2.07 14.12 13.67
C ARG A 103 1.69 15.60 13.70
N SER A 104 2.68 16.48 13.73
CA SER A 104 2.52 17.90 13.44
C SER A 104 2.62 18.11 11.92
N GLU A 105 2.12 19.23 11.39
CA GLU A 105 2.18 19.52 9.94
C GLU A 105 3.61 19.52 9.37
N ASP A 106 4.63 19.69 10.22
CA ASP A 106 6.06 19.74 9.85
C ASP A 106 6.86 18.49 10.23
N ASP A 107 6.27 17.49 10.91
CA ASP A 107 6.97 16.25 11.22
C ASP A 107 6.70 15.23 10.10
N SER A 108 7.72 14.92 9.28
CA SER A 108 7.63 13.69 8.51
C SER A 108 7.70 12.53 9.51
N PHE A 109 6.62 11.75 9.51
CA PHE A 109 6.39 10.70 10.48
C PHE A 109 7.49 9.62 10.51
N PHE A 110 8.25 9.50 9.41
CA PHE A 110 9.26 8.46 9.18
C PHE A 110 10.71 8.96 9.06
N GLU A 111 11.00 10.27 8.97
CA GLU A 111 12.34 10.79 8.63
C GLU A 111 13.47 10.26 9.52
N ASP A 112 13.19 9.81 10.75
CA ASP A 112 14.27 9.55 11.71
C ASP A 112 14.21 8.24 12.50
N ASN A 113 13.20 7.37 12.36
CA ASN A 113 13.20 6.13 13.16
C ASN A 113 12.31 5.03 12.59
N TYR A 114 12.78 4.34 11.56
CA TYR A 114 12.33 2.97 11.21
C TYR A 114 12.70 1.92 12.28
N LYS A 115 13.17 2.33 13.46
CA LYS A 115 13.38 1.44 14.62
C LYS A 115 12.15 0.61 15.01
N PHE A 116 10.95 1.03 14.61
CA PHE A 116 9.75 0.21 14.80
C PHE A 116 9.74 -1.04 13.89
N LEU A 117 10.52 -1.06 12.80
CA LEU A 117 10.69 -2.18 11.88
C LEU A 117 11.92 -3.06 12.17
N GLU A 118 12.74 -2.74 13.18
CA GLU A 118 13.92 -3.54 13.57
C GLU A 118 13.60 -5.01 13.86
N ASN A 119 12.34 -5.37 14.10
CA ASN A 119 11.91 -6.75 14.36
C ASN A 119 10.86 -7.24 13.34
N VAL A 120 10.84 -6.65 12.14
CA VAL A 120 9.78 -6.84 11.14
C VAL A 120 10.35 -7.41 9.83
N ASN A 121 11.43 -8.17 9.91
CA ASN A 121 12.05 -8.88 8.78
C ASN A 121 12.35 -7.96 7.57
N CYS A 122 12.89 -6.77 7.86
CA CYS A 122 13.29 -5.78 6.87
C CYS A 122 14.82 -5.65 6.84
N TRP A 123 15.38 -5.23 5.72
CA TRP A 123 16.81 -4.97 5.54
C TRP A 123 17.03 -3.49 5.30
N ASN A 124 17.69 -2.84 6.25
CA ASN A 124 18.18 -1.47 6.07
C ASN A 124 19.55 -1.54 5.39
N SER A 125 19.66 -0.94 4.21
CA SER A 125 20.87 -0.94 3.41
C SER A 125 21.28 0.49 3.06
N ASP A 126 22.59 0.76 3.05
CA ASP A 126 23.14 1.93 2.35
C ASP A 126 22.74 1.85 0.86
N TRP A 127 22.66 2.98 0.17
CA TRP A 127 22.43 2.98 -1.28
C TRP A 127 23.52 2.20 -2.04
N LYS A 128 24.70 2.02 -1.45
CA LYS A 128 25.77 1.15 -1.95
C LYS A 128 25.75 -0.22 -1.30
N PHE A 129 25.22 -1.21 -2.02
CA PHE A 129 25.29 -2.63 -1.63
C PHE A 129 25.73 -3.50 -2.80
N ASN A 130 26.30 -4.67 -2.48
CA ASN A 130 26.75 -5.66 -3.46
C ASN A 130 25.74 -6.82 -3.59
N PRO A 131 25.90 -7.69 -4.60
CA PRO A 131 25.02 -8.83 -4.81
C PRO A 131 25.02 -9.83 -3.64
N GLU A 132 26.15 -10.03 -2.97
CA GLU A 132 26.29 -10.96 -1.85
C GLU A 132 25.48 -10.51 -0.64
N ASP A 133 25.51 -9.22 -0.32
CA ASP A 133 24.72 -8.61 0.74
C ASP A 133 23.23 -8.79 0.43
N ALA A 134 22.81 -8.46 -0.80
CA ALA A 134 21.42 -8.62 -1.22
C ALA A 134 20.97 -10.09 -1.11
N ALA A 135 21.79 -11.02 -1.61
CA ALA A 135 21.50 -12.44 -1.53
C ALA A 135 21.35 -12.92 -0.09
N TYR A 136 22.28 -12.53 0.79
CA TYR A 136 22.25 -12.86 2.21
C TYR A 136 20.99 -12.35 2.91
N PHE A 137 20.71 -11.05 2.83
CA PHE A 137 19.56 -10.47 3.54
C PHE A 137 18.22 -10.94 2.98
N ILE A 138 18.11 -11.13 1.66
CA ILE A 138 16.90 -11.70 1.08
C ILE A 138 16.72 -13.14 1.54
N SER A 139 17.78 -13.95 1.57
CA SER A 139 17.73 -15.34 2.07
C SER A 139 17.21 -15.40 3.50
N GLU A 140 17.74 -14.54 4.39
CA GLU A 140 17.27 -14.40 5.78
C GLU A 140 15.81 -14.00 5.82
N MET A 141 15.39 -13.03 4.99
CA MET A 141 13.98 -12.64 4.94
C MET A 141 13.10 -13.82 4.56
N ILE A 142 13.43 -14.54 3.48
CA ILE A 142 12.58 -15.59 2.93
C ILE A 142 12.73 -16.94 3.64
N GLU A 143 13.72 -17.07 4.53
CA GLU A 143 14.10 -18.29 5.26
C GLU A 143 14.45 -19.46 4.33
N GLN A 144 15.08 -19.16 3.20
CA GLN A 144 15.61 -20.14 2.25
C GLN A 144 16.77 -19.52 1.47
N ASP A 145 17.68 -20.35 0.97
CA ASP A 145 18.80 -19.87 0.16
C ASP A 145 18.30 -19.14 -1.10
N PHE A 146 18.72 -17.90 -1.26
CA PHE A 146 18.44 -17.06 -2.41
C PHE A 146 19.74 -16.72 -3.13
N THR A 147 19.79 -17.02 -4.42
CA THR A 147 20.87 -16.63 -5.32
C THR A 147 20.26 -16.25 -6.66
N PHE A 148 20.88 -15.31 -7.37
CA PHE A 148 20.38 -14.80 -8.64
C PHE A 148 21.54 -14.58 -9.59
N GLU A 149 21.27 -14.69 -10.89
CA GLU A 149 22.27 -14.42 -11.94
C GLU A 149 22.25 -12.93 -12.30
N TYR A 150 23.44 -12.32 -12.35
CA TYR A 150 23.65 -10.91 -12.69
C TYR A 150 24.95 -10.75 -13.50
N PRO A 151 25.07 -9.73 -14.35
CA PRO A 151 26.33 -9.43 -15.03
C PRO A 151 27.43 -9.01 -14.06
N ASP A 152 28.68 -9.29 -14.41
CA ASP A 152 29.83 -8.77 -13.67
C ASP A 152 29.76 -7.23 -13.53
N GLU A 153 30.30 -6.71 -12.43
CA GLU A 153 30.31 -5.28 -12.11
C GLU A 153 28.92 -4.63 -11.90
N THR A 154 27.87 -5.43 -11.66
CA THR A 154 26.54 -4.93 -11.28
C THR A 154 26.44 -4.71 -9.77
N TYR A 155 25.95 -3.54 -9.34
CA TYR A 155 25.84 -3.19 -7.92
C TYR A 155 24.59 -2.36 -7.63
N SER A 156 24.18 -2.31 -6.36
CA SER A 156 23.18 -1.36 -5.87
C SER A 156 21.86 -1.45 -6.67
N HIS A 157 21.28 -0.33 -7.10
CA HIS A 157 20.00 -0.30 -7.82
C HIS A 157 20.00 -1.07 -9.15
N ASP A 158 21.16 -1.25 -9.80
CA ASP A 158 21.26 -2.04 -11.03
C ASP A 158 20.98 -3.53 -10.78
N LEU A 159 20.98 -3.98 -9.52
CA LEU A 159 20.65 -5.36 -9.15
C LEU A 159 19.15 -5.63 -9.13
N PHE A 160 18.29 -4.60 -9.01
CA PHE A 160 16.85 -4.78 -8.82
C PHE A 160 16.19 -5.65 -9.90
N PRO A 161 16.43 -5.44 -11.22
CA PRO A 161 15.79 -6.27 -12.24
C PRO A 161 16.12 -7.76 -12.13
N TYR A 162 17.34 -8.09 -11.69
CA TYR A 162 17.82 -9.47 -11.55
C TYR A 162 17.24 -10.12 -10.29
N ILE A 163 17.21 -9.39 -9.19
CA ILE A 163 16.57 -9.82 -7.94
C ILE A 163 15.08 -10.06 -8.17
N GLN A 164 14.37 -9.11 -8.78
CA GLN A 164 12.94 -9.23 -9.06
C GLN A 164 12.62 -10.41 -9.98
N LYS A 165 13.45 -10.65 -11.01
CA LYS A 165 13.30 -11.79 -11.91
C LYS A 165 13.40 -13.12 -11.16
N GLU A 166 14.29 -13.23 -10.19
CA GLU A 166 14.46 -14.45 -9.41
C GLU A 166 13.35 -14.63 -8.37
N LEU A 167 13.02 -13.57 -7.61
CA LEU A 167 11.91 -13.58 -6.65
C LEU A 167 10.57 -13.89 -7.30
N ALA A 168 10.35 -13.43 -8.53
CA ALA A 168 9.13 -13.73 -9.28
C ALA A 168 8.89 -15.22 -9.50
N LYS A 169 9.95 -16.06 -9.55
CA LYS A 169 9.80 -17.54 -9.64
C LYS A 169 9.21 -18.15 -8.37
N LEU A 170 9.30 -17.42 -7.26
CA LEU A 170 8.79 -17.79 -5.95
C LEU A 170 7.46 -17.10 -5.63
N GLU A 171 6.88 -16.37 -6.59
CA GLU A 171 5.72 -15.50 -6.38
C GLU A 171 5.95 -14.44 -5.29
N LEU A 172 7.19 -13.90 -5.24
CA LEU A 172 7.61 -12.84 -4.32
C LEU A 172 8.01 -11.58 -5.09
N GLU A 173 7.98 -10.43 -4.40
CA GLU A 173 8.39 -9.13 -4.93
C GLU A 173 9.22 -8.37 -3.87
N LEU A 174 10.37 -7.82 -4.28
CA LEU A 174 11.17 -6.93 -3.43
C LEU A 174 10.55 -5.52 -3.48
N MET A 175 10.40 -4.89 -2.33
CA MET A 175 9.86 -3.54 -2.20
C MET A 175 10.71 -2.75 -1.20
N SER A 176 10.64 -1.42 -1.25
CA SER A 176 11.29 -0.55 -0.26
C SER A 176 10.30 0.44 0.34
N PHE A 177 10.45 0.74 1.62
CA PHE A 177 9.89 1.99 2.16
C PHE A 177 10.69 3.18 1.63
N ASP A 178 10.02 4.28 1.28
CA ASP A 178 10.68 5.55 0.95
C ASP A 178 11.16 6.18 2.26
N THR A 179 12.48 6.12 2.45
CA THR A 179 13.17 6.63 3.64
C THR A 179 13.41 8.14 3.60
N GLN A 180 13.19 8.79 2.45
CA GLN A 180 13.59 10.17 2.15
C GLN A 180 15.10 10.45 2.33
N GLY A 181 15.92 9.39 2.43
CA GLY A 181 17.36 9.46 2.60
C GLY A 181 18.12 8.67 1.53
N ASP A 182 19.45 8.68 1.62
CA ASP A 182 20.35 7.94 0.74
C ASP A 182 20.49 6.46 1.18
N ASN A 183 19.39 5.83 1.58
CA ASN A 183 19.38 4.45 2.06
C ASN A 183 18.05 3.77 1.71
N TYR A 184 18.08 2.45 1.59
CA TYR A 184 16.88 1.65 1.34
C TYR A 184 16.44 0.93 2.61
N LEU A 185 15.13 0.73 2.73
CA LEU A 185 14.56 -0.17 3.73
C LEU A 185 13.71 -1.21 3.03
N PHE A 186 14.37 -2.30 2.68
CA PHE A 186 13.78 -3.37 1.89
C PHE A 186 12.93 -4.31 2.72
N PHE A 187 11.89 -4.84 2.09
CA PHE A 187 11.12 -6.00 2.54
C PHE A 187 10.72 -6.84 1.33
N VAL A 188 10.40 -8.11 1.55
CA VAL A 188 9.92 -9.02 0.50
C VAL A 188 8.47 -9.39 0.78
N ALA A 189 7.58 -9.15 -0.18
CA ALA A 189 6.15 -9.42 -0.08
C ALA A 189 5.73 -10.61 -0.96
N ASN A 190 4.59 -11.22 -0.62
CA ASN A 190 3.93 -12.13 -1.55
C ASN A 190 3.32 -11.32 -2.69
N LYS A 191 3.55 -11.74 -3.94
CA LYS A 191 3.16 -10.99 -5.14
C LYS A 191 1.65 -10.72 -5.23
N ASN A 192 0.84 -11.64 -4.73
CA ASN A 192 -0.63 -11.50 -4.66
C ASN A 192 -1.11 -10.51 -3.58
N GLU A 193 -0.26 -10.13 -2.63
CA GLU A 193 -0.58 -9.19 -1.54
C GLU A 193 -0.06 -7.77 -1.81
N VAL A 194 0.78 -7.56 -2.83
CA VAL A 194 1.41 -6.26 -3.14
C VAL A 194 0.38 -5.14 -3.32
N SER A 195 -0.73 -5.39 -4.00
CA SER A 195 -1.78 -4.36 -4.19
C SER A 195 -2.38 -3.90 -2.86
N GLN A 196 -2.60 -4.83 -1.93
CA GLN A 196 -3.15 -4.54 -0.60
C GLN A 196 -2.13 -3.78 0.25
N ILE A 197 -0.84 -4.14 0.16
CA ILE A 197 0.25 -3.41 0.84
C ILE A 197 0.28 -1.94 0.39
N ILE A 198 0.19 -1.68 -0.92
CA ILE A 198 0.17 -0.32 -1.47
C ILE A 198 -1.07 0.46 -1.02
N GLU A 199 -2.25 -0.16 -1.03
CA GLU A 199 -3.50 0.45 -0.55
C GLU A 199 -3.40 0.83 0.94
N LEU A 200 -2.95 -0.10 1.79
CA LEU A 200 -2.75 0.15 3.22
C LEU A 200 -1.71 1.25 3.47
N ALA A 201 -0.60 1.24 2.72
CA ALA A 201 0.42 2.27 2.81
C ALA A 201 -0.15 3.65 2.49
N GLN A 202 -0.98 3.78 1.46
CA GLN A 202 -1.68 5.02 1.14
C GLN A 202 -2.63 5.46 2.26
N ILE A 203 -3.40 4.53 2.85
CA ILE A 203 -4.32 4.83 3.95
C ILE A 203 -3.57 5.42 5.15
N ILE A 204 -2.41 4.87 5.51
CA ILE A 204 -1.64 5.31 6.67
C ILE A 204 -0.56 6.37 6.35
N ASP A 205 -0.56 6.89 5.12
CA ASP A 205 0.40 7.86 4.58
C ASP A 205 1.88 7.42 4.73
N VAL A 206 2.13 6.15 4.40
CA VAL A 206 3.47 5.59 4.18
C VAL A 206 3.74 5.52 2.68
N LYS A 207 4.92 5.96 2.27
CA LYS A 207 5.39 5.75 0.90
C LYS A 207 6.17 4.45 0.78
N ILE A 208 5.81 3.66 -0.23
CA ILE A 208 6.45 2.40 -0.59
C ILE A 208 6.74 2.43 -2.08
N ASP A 209 7.98 2.12 -2.43
CA ASP A 209 8.46 2.03 -3.80
C ASP A 209 8.47 0.57 -4.27
N ARG A 210 8.01 0.38 -5.51
CA ARG A 210 8.27 -0.84 -6.29
C ARG A 210 9.58 -0.65 -7.03
N LEU A 211 10.48 -1.61 -6.88
CA LEU A 211 11.87 -1.55 -7.37
C LEU A 211 12.01 -2.24 -8.73
#